data_AF-A0A5B9YJY6-F1
#
_entry.id   AF-A0A5B9YJY6-F1
#
_cell.length_a   1.000
_cell.length_b   1.000
_cell.length_c   1.000
_cell.angle_alpha   90.00
_cell.angle_beta   90.00
_cell.angle_gamma   90.00
#
_symmetry.space_group_name_H-M   'P 1'
#
loop_
_entity.id
_entity.type
_entity.pdbx_description
1 polymer ?
#
loop_
_entity_poly.entity_id
_entity_poly.type
_entity_poly.pdbx_seq_one_letter_code
_entity_poly.pdbx_strand_id
1 'polypeptide(L)'
;MEKHILISVSPYVQKYYINDLYEDLPKDIKETLRAKLGVIAEKTNAIISLGFYEDGEVFMEQRYEDLSFYDEIGAELRIKKFQKEEVELLKAVKMWYVVYHTPNGAIVRDVVVLQSENKSKEEIISTIVEKYGEAFKEFVIMLLED
;
A
#
# COMPACT_ATOMS: atom_id res chain seq x y z
N MET A 1 9.38 1.44 12.11
CA MET A 1 8.21 1.71 11.26
C MET A 1 7.34 0.48 11.33
N GLU A 2 6.10 0.64 11.78
CA GLU A 2 5.12 -0.44 11.77
C GLU A 2 4.88 -0.88 10.31
N LYS A 3 4.64 -2.18 10.14
CA LYS A 3 4.44 -2.80 8.83
C LYS A 3 3.02 -3.35 8.78
N HIS A 4 2.28 -2.94 7.77
CA HIS A 4 0.97 -3.50 7.48
C HIS A 4 1.05 -4.42 6.27
N ILE A 5 0.82 -5.73 6.50
CA ILE A 5 0.88 -6.74 5.44
C ILE A 5 -0.39 -6.66 4.60
N LEU A 6 -0.22 -6.47 3.28
CA LEU A 6 -1.31 -6.59 2.30
C LEU A 6 -1.51 -8.04 1.89
N ILE A 7 -0.44 -8.67 1.42
CA ILE A 7 -0.45 -10.03 0.90
C ILE A 7 0.83 -10.76 1.32
N SER A 8 0.69 -12.04 1.66
CA SER A 8 1.81 -12.96 1.89
C SER A 8 1.54 -14.28 1.19
N VAL A 9 2.52 -14.79 0.44
CA VAL A 9 2.41 -16.05 -0.30
C VAL A 9 3.46 -17.02 0.20
N SER A 10 3.03 -18.22 0.59
CA SER A 10 3.91 -19.27 1.13
C SER A 10 3.94 -20.49 0.20
N PRO A 11 5.12 -20.87 -0.30
CA PRO A 11 5.28 -22.07 -1.12
C PRO A 11 5.19 -23.35 -0.28
N TYR A 12 5.53 -23.27 1.01
CA TYR A 12 5.55 -24.40 1.96
C TYR A 12 4.16 -25.01 2.17
N VAL A 13 3.14 -24.17 2.25
CA VAL A 13 1.74 -24.58 2.45
C VAL A 13 0.88 -24.41 1.19
N GLN A 14 1.46 -23.94 0.08
CA GLN A 14 0.79 -23.66 -1.18
C GLN A 14 -0.46 -22.77 -1.01
N LYS A 15 -0.34 -21.77 -0.14
CA LYS A 15 -1.42 -20.85 0.23
C LYS A 15 -0.93 -19.40 0.23
N TYR A 16 -1.88 -18.50 0.22
CA TYR A 16 -1.66 -17.07 0.37
C TYR A 16 -2.63 -16.51 1.41
N TYR A 17 -2.22 -15.41 2.03
CA TYR A 17 -3.03 -14.58 2.91
C TYR A 17 -3.16 -13.20 2.28
N ILE A 18 -4.37 -12.64 2.25
CA ILE A 18 -4.62 -11.22 1.99
C ILE A 18 -5.33 -10.69 3.23
N ASN A 19 -4.93 -9.51 3.68
CA ASN A 19 -5.50 -8.89 4.86
C ASN A 19 -6.91 -8.34 4.58
N ASP A 20 -7.88 -8.74 5.41
CA ASP A 20 -9.30 -8.38 5.28
C ASP A 20 -9.55 -6.87 5.38
N LEU A 21 -8.65 -6.12 6.03
CA LEU A 21 -8.69 -4.65 6.05
C LEU A 21 -8.57 -4.02 4.65
N TYR A 22 -8.15 -4.78 3.65
CA TYR A 22 -7.86 -4.33 2.29
C TYR A 22 -8.73 -5.06 1.26
N GLU A 23 -9.90 -5.53 1.68
CA GLU A 23 -10.85 -6.23 0.81
C GLU A 23 -11.35 -5.34 -0.34
N ASP A 24 -11.44 -4.03 -0.13
CA ASP A 24 -11.86 -3.03 -1.10
C ASP A 24 -10.81 -2.75 -2.20
N LEU A 25 -9.55 -3.20 -2.03
CA LEU A 25 -8.56 -3.15 -3.10
C LEU A 25 -9.10 -3.92 -4.34
N PRO A 26 -9.03 -3.34 -5.56
CA PRO A 26 -9.60 -3.97 -6.75
C PRO A 26 -9.16 -5.42 -6.95
N LYS A 27 -10.13 -6.27 -7.30
CA LYS A 27 -9.93 -7.72 -7.43
C LYS A 27 -8.79 -8.06 -8.40
N ASP A 28 -8.73 -7.40 -9.56
CA ASP A 28 -7.71 -7.65 -10.58
C ASP A 28 -6.29 -7.35 -10.07
N ILE A 29 -6.15 -6.33 -9.21
CA ILE A 29 -4.87 -6.01 -8.55
C ILE A 29 -4.49 -7.13 -7.58
N LYS A 30 -5.42 -7.56 -6.72
CA LYS A 30 -5.20 -8.65 -5.76
C LYS A 30 -4.81 -9.96 -6.46
N GLU A 31 -5.49 -10.30 -7.55
CA GLU A 31 -5.20 -11.50 -8.36
C GLU A 31 -3.84 -11.41 -9.06
N THR A 32 -3.50 -10.25 -9.63
CA THR A 32 -2.20 -10.00 -10.26
C THR A 32 -1.06 -10.13 -9.25
N LEU A 33 -1.20 -9.52 -8.07
CA LEU A 33 -0.23 -9.61 -6.98
C LEU A 33 -0.06 -11.07 -6.54
N ARG A 34 -1.15 -11.78 -6.26
CA ARG A 34 -1.13 -13.19 -5.87
C ARG A 34 -0.38 -14.04 -6.89
N ALA A 35 -0.71 -13.90 -8.17
CA ALA A 35 -0.10 -14.70 -9.23
C ALA A 35 1.41 -14.45 -9.33
N LYS A 36 1.83 -13.18 -9.38
CA LYS A 36 3.24 -12.81 -9.54
C LYS A 36 4.08 -13.15 -8.31
N LEU A 37 3.56 -12.88 -7.10
CA LEU A 37 4.26 -13.23 -5.85
C LEU A 37 4.35 -14.74 -5.66
N GLY A 38 3.33 -15.50 -6.07
CA GLY A 38 3.37 -16.96 -6.09
C GLY A 38 4.49 -17.52 -6.96
N VAL A 39 4.68 -16.95 -8.16
CA VAL A 39 5.79 -17.37 -9.04
C VAL A 39 7.16 -17.10 -8.40
N ILE A 40 7.33 -15.98 -7.69
CA ILE A 40 8.59 -15.70 -6.97
C ILE A 40 8.76 -16.73 -5.85
N ALA A 41 7.74 -16.88 -5.01
CA ALA A 41 7.74 -17.77 -3.86
C ALA A 41 8.09 -19.22 -4.22
N GLU A 42 7.43 -19.76 -5.24
CA GLU A 42 7.66 -21.12 -5.73
C GLU A 42 9.07 -21.30 -6.31
N LYS A 43 9.56 -20.33 -7.09
CA LYS A 43 10.88 -20.44 -7.75
C LYS A 43 12.05 -20.33 -6.79
N THR A 44 11.84 -19.79 -5.59
CA THR A 44 12.92 -19.51 -4.63
C THR A 44 12.71 -20.18 -3.29
N ASN A 45 11.63 -20.96 -3.15
CA ASN A 45 11.19 -21.57 -1.91
C ASN A 45 11.16 -20.57 -0.74
N ALA A 46 10.69 -19.34 -1.01
CA ALA A 46 10.64 -18.26 -0.03
C ALA A 46 9.20 -17.81 0.18
N ILE A 47 8.85 -17.46 1.40
CA ILE A 47 7.62 -16.72 1.68
C ILE A 47 7.84 -15.29 1.20
N ILE A 48 7.01 -14.81 0.26
CA ILE A 48 7.10 -13.45 -0.25
C ILE A 48 5.92 -12.65 0.27
N SER A 49 6.22 -11.51 0.89
CA SER A 49 5.20 -10.59 1.41
C SER A 49 5.33 -9.22 0.77
N LEU A 50 4.19 -8.57 0.56
CA LEU A 50 4.08 -7.19 0.12
C LEU A 50 3.13 -6.46 1.06
N GLY A 51 3.47 -5.22 1.41
CA GLY A 51 2.70 -4.42 2.35
C GLY A 51 3.12 -2.96 2.34
N PHE A 52 2.72 -2.25 3.39
CA PHE A 52 2.91 -0.81 3.53
C PHE A 52 3.59 -0.47 4.84
N TYR A 53 4.39 0.59 4.83
CA TYR A 53 4.75 1.33 6.03
C TYR A 53 3.65 2.34 6.39
N GLU A 54 3.70 2.89 7.60
CA GLU A 54 2.73 3.90 8.09
C GLU A 54 2.62 5.14 7.18
N ASP A 55 3.71 5.53 6.52
CA ASP A 55 3.76 6.65 5.56
C ASP A 55 3.20 6.30 4.18
N GLY A 56 2.79 5.04 3.97
CA GLY A 56 2.26 4.51 2.73
C GLY A 56 3.31 4.02 1.74
N GLU A 57 4.60 4.04 2.07
CA GLU A 57 5.61 3.41 1.23
C GLU A 57 5.40 1.89 1.14
N VAL A 58 5.48 1.35 -0.08
CA VAL A 58 5.30 -0.08 -0.33
C VAL A 58 6.60 -0.82 -0.05
N PHE A 59 6.53 -1.89 0.73
CA PHE A 59 7.65 -2.80 0.94
C PHE A 59 7.36 -4.16 0.34
N MET A 60 8.45 -4.86 0.02
CA MET A 60 8.44 -6.29 -0.25
C MET A 60 9.54 -6.94 0.57
N GLU A 61 9.27 -8.13 1.08
CA GLU A 61 10.24 -8.90 1.85
C GLU A 61 10.12 -10.39 1.58
N GLN A 62 11.23 -11.09 1.82
CA GLN A 62 11.33 -12.53 1.76
C GLN A 62 11.59 -13.10 3.15
N ARG A 63 10.99 -14.24 3.44
CA ARG A 63 11.27 -15.06 4.62
C ARG A 63 11.38 -16.53 4.21
N TYR A 64 11.96 -17.35 5.08
CA TYR A 64 12.04 -18.79 4.87
C TYR A 64 11.66 -19.52 6.15
N GLU A 65 11.16 -20.74 6.00
CA GLU A 65 10.94 -21.67 7.11
C GLU A 65 11.97 -22.81 7.08
N ASP A 66 12.49 -23.16 5.90
CA ASP A 66 13.52 -24.17 5.69
C ASP A 66 14.62 -23.64 4.76
N LEU A 67 15.88 -23.76 5.20
CA LEU A 67 17.05 -23.31 4.46
C LEU A 67 17.40 -24.23 3.28
N SER A 68 16.99 -25.50 3.33
CA SER A 68 17.48 -26.56 2.43
C SER A 68 17.24 -26.29 0.94
N PHE A 69 16.13 -25.62 0.62
CA PHE A 69 15.74 -25.29 -0.76
C PHE A 69 15.56 -23.79 -0.98
N TYR A 70 15.89 -22.96 0.00
CA TYR A 70 15.74 -21.52 -0.08
C TYR A 70 16.84 -20.89 -0.96
N ASP A 71 16.41 -20.15 -1.98
CA ASP A 71 17.27 -19.37 -2.86
C ASP A 71 17.21 -17.88 -2.48
N GLU A 72 18.02 -17.48 -1.49
CA GLU A 72 18.04 -16.10 -0.97
C GLU A 72 18.36 -15.07 -2.06
N ILE A 73 19.44 -15.31 -2.81
CA ILE A 73 19.93 -14.39 -3.84
C ILE A 73 18.90 -14.30 -4.97
N GLY A 74 18.36 -15.43 -5.42
CA GLY A 74 17.38 -15.44 -6.48
C GLY A 74 16.04 -14.86 -6.07
N ALA A 75 15.67 -14.92 -4.78
CA ALA A 75 14.50 -14.21 -4.27
C ALA A 75 14.72 -12.69 -4.29
N GLU A 76 15.89 -12.22 -3.84
CA GLU A 76 16.21 -10.79 -3.85
C GLU A 76 16.25 -10.21 -5.28
N LEU A 77 16.88 -10.93 -6.21
CA LEU A 77 16.94 -10.54 -7.62
C LEU A 77 15.55 -10.50 -8.28
N ARG A 78 14.68 -11.47 -7.96
CA ARG A 78 13.30 -11.51 -8.49
C ARG A 78 12.42 -10.43 -7.89
N ILE A 79 12.56 -10.11 -6.60
CA ILE A 79 11.86 -8.97 -5.98
C ILE A 79 12.29 -7.66 -6.65
N LYS A 80 13.59 -7.42 -6.81
CA LYS A 80 14.11 -6.23 -7.50
C LYS A 80 13.61 -6.14 -8.94
N LYS A 81 13.56 -7.26 -9.65
CA LYS A 81 13.02 -7.33 -11.01
C LYS A 81 11.52 -6.99 -11.03
N PHE A 82 10.72 -7.59 -10.15
CA PHE A 82 9.30 -7.28 -10.01
C PHE A 82 9.08 -5.80 -9.72
N GLN A 83 9.83 -5.21 -8.79
CA GLN A 83 9.73 -3.77 -8.47
C GLN A 83 10.02 -2.87 -9.68
N LYS A 84 10.92 -3.30 -10.58
CA LYS A 84 11.26 -2.58 -11.80
C LYS A 84 10.24 -2.77 -12.93
N GLU A 85 9.69 -3.97 -13.08
CA GLU A 85 8.76 -4.29 -14.17
C GLU A 85 7.32 -3.87 -13.85
N GLU A 86 6.93 -3.92 -12.58
CA GLU A 86 5.56 -3.68 -12.10
C GLU A 86 5.40 -2.30 -11.45
N VAL A 87 6.15 -1.30 -11.92
CA VAL A 87 6.14 0.06 -11.35
C VAL A 87 4.74 0.65 -11.31
N GLU A 88 3.95 0.49 -12.38
CA GLU A 88 2.59 1.05 -12.43
C GLU A 88 1.62 0.31 -11.50
N LEU A 89 1.76 -1.00 -11.35
CA LEU A 89 0.99 -1.78 -10.37
C LEU A 89 1.32 -1.33 -8.95
N LEU A 90 2.61 -1.20 -8.62
CA LEU A 90 3.06 -0.77 -7.30
C LEU A 90 2.65 0.68 -7.00
N LYS A 91 2.68 1.58 -7.99
CA LYS A 91 2.16 2.94 -7.85
C LYS A 91 0.66 2.94 -7.58
N ALA A 92 -0.12 2.13 -8.30
CA ALA A 92 -1.57 2.03 -8.08
C ALA A 92 -1.88 1.51 -6.66
N VAL A 93 -1.17 0.47 -6.22
CA VAL A 93 -1.30 -0.11 -4.87
C VAL A 93 -0.91 0.92 -3.79
N LYS A 94 0.21 1.63 -3.99
CA LYS A 94 0.64 2.73 -3.11
C LYS A 94 -0.40 3.84 -3.03
N MET A 95 -0.86 4.34 -4.18
CA MET A 95 -1.82 5.44 -4.25
C MET A 95 -3.13 5.08 -3.56
N TRP A 96 -3.64 3.88 -3.81
CA TRP A 96 -4.82 3.37 -3.11
C TRP A 96 -4.60 3.38 -1.59
N TYR A 97 -3.49 2.85 -1.09
CA TYR A 97 -3.24 2.82 0.35
C TYR A 97 -3.13 4.22 0.95
N VAL A 98 -2.38 5.13 0.30
CA VAL A 98 -2.26 6.52 0.75
C VAL A 98 -3.64 7.18 0.83
N VAL A 99 -4.46 7.07 -0.21
CA VAL A 99 -5.77 7.73 -0.27
C VAL A 99 -6.76 7.16 0.77
N TYR A 100 -6.80 5.84 0.94
CA TYR A 100 -7.84 5.18 1.73
C TYR A 100 -7.44 4.87 3.18
N HIS A 101 -6.14 4.71 3.46
CA HIS A 101 -5.64 4.21 4.74
C HIS A 101 -4.65 5.14 5.46
N THR A 102 -4.41 6.37 4.95
CA THR A 102 -3.60 7.38 5.67
C THR A 102 -4.43 8.62 6.04
N PRO A 103 -4.08 9.33 7.14
CA PRO A 103 -4.74 10.58 7.52
C PRO A 103 -4.70 11.63 6.40
N ASN A 104 -3.54 11.80 5.76
CA ASN A 104 -3.36 12.78 4.68
C ASN A 104 -4.27 12.48 3.49
N GLY A 105 -4.41 11.20 3.10
CA GLY A 105 -5.31 10.81 2.03
C GLY A 105 -6.79 11.00 2.38
N ALA A 106 -7.18 10.75 3.63
CA ALA A 106 -8.53 11.05 4.11
C ALA A 106 -8.83 12.56 4.04
N ILE A 107 -7.88 13.40 4.43
CA ILE A 107 -7.98 14.86 4.33
C ILE A 107 -8.13 15.31 2.88
N VAL A 108 -7.29 14.81 1.96
CA VAL A 108 -7.38 15.15 0.52
C VAL A 108 -8.77 14.81 -0.03
N ARG A 109 -9.31 13.64 0.31
CA ARG A 109 -10.67 13.26 -0.12
C ARG A 109 -11.73 14.22 0.41
N ASP A 110 -11.70 14.53 1.69
CA ASP A 110 -12.68 15.45 2.29
C ASP A 110 -12.57 16.87 1.71
N VAL A 111 -11.35 17.36 1.47
CA VAL A 111 -11.12 18.66 0.81
C VAL A 111 -11.76 18.67 -0.58
N VAL A 112 -11.56 17.62 -1.39
CA VAL A 112 -12.16 17.50 -2.72
C VAL A 112 -13.70 17.48 -2.65
N VAL A 113 -14.27 16.77 -1.67
CA VAL A 113 -15.72 16.75 -1.45
C VAL A 113 -16.22 18.15 -1.10
N LEU A 114 -15.62 18.83 -0.14
CA LEU A 114 -16.03 20.17 0.28
C LEU A 114 -15.87 21.23 -0.83
N GLN A 115 -14.82 21.12 -1.65
CA GLN A 115 -14.66 21.95 -2.85
C GLN A 115 -15.81 21.72 -3.85
N SER A 116 -16.23 20.46 -4.05
CA SER A 116 -17.37 20.14 -4.93
C SER A 116 -18.70 20.70 -4.41
N GLU A 117 -18.80 20.93 -3.11
CA GLU A 117 -19.94 21.59 -2.45
C GLU A 117 -19.86 23.13 -2.48
N ASN A 118 -18.86 23.71 -3.16
CA ASN A 118 -18.59 25.15 -3.26
C ASN A 118 -18.34 25.84 -1.90
N LYS A 119 -17.75 25.12 -0.93
CA LYS A 119 -17.35 25.69 0.36
C LYS A 119 -16.22 26.72 0.22
N SER A 120 -16.22 27.76 1.05
CA SER A 120 -15.12 28.72 1.09
C SER A 120 -13.84 28.07 1.62
N LYS A 121 -12.67 28.65 1.32
CA LYS A 121 -11.39 28.14 1.84
C LYS A 121 -11.38 28.11 3.37
N GLU A 122 -11.94 29.14 4.01
CA GLU A 122 -12.04 29.25 5.46
C GLU A 122 -12.94 28.15 6.05
N GLU A 123 -14.08 27.86 5.42
CA GLU A 123 -14.98 26.77 5.84
C GLU A 123 -14.32 25.39 5.68
N ILE A 124 -13.56 25.17 4.61
CA ILE A 124 -12.84 23.90 4.38
C ILE A 124 -11.78 23.72 5.47
N ILE A 125 -10.97 24.75 5.73
CA ILE A 125 -9.91 24.69 6.74
C ILE A 125 -10.53 24.42 8.13
N SER A 126 -11.59 25.13 8.52
CA SER A 126 -12.22 24.91 9.82
C SER A 126 -12.78 23.50 9.96
N THR A 127 -13.47 22.99 8.93
CA THR A 127 -14.06 21.64 8.93
C THR A 127 -13.00 20.55 9.07
N ILE A 128 -11.89 20.66 8.33
CA ILE A 128 -10.81 19.67 8.40
C ILE A 128 -10.09 19.75 9.75
N VAL A 129 -9.78 20.94 10.25
CA VAL A 129 -9.13 21.13 11.55
C VAL A 129 -10.00 20.58 12.68
N GLU A 130 -11.31 20.79 12.65
CA GLU A 130 -12.24 20.23 13.62
C GLU A 130 -12.28 18.69 13.59
N LYS A 131 -12.17 18.09 12.40
CA LYS A 131 -12.25 16.64 12.21
C LYS A 131 -10.93 15.89 12.47
N TYR A 132 -9.80 16.44 12.03
CA TYR A 132 -8.49 15.77 12.04
C TYR A 132 -7.47 16.41 13.00
N GLY A 133 -7.74 17.62 13.50
CA GLY A 133 -6.91 18.33 14.47
C GLY A 133 -6.04 19.44 13.84
N GLU A 134 -5.60 20.37 14.69
CA GLU A 134 -4.82 21.57 14.30
C GLU A 134 -3.50 21.22 13.59
N ALA A 135 -2.92 20.05 13.88
CA ALA A 135 -1.67 19.59 13.26
C ALA A 135 -1.72 19.50 11.72
N PHE A 136 -2.91 19.37 11.14
CA PHE A 136 -3.10 19.26 9.68
C PHE A 136 -3.42 20.59 8.99
N LYS A 137 -3.52 21.69 9.73
CA LYS A 137 -3.92 22.99 9.17
C LYS A 137 -3.00 23.46 8.04
N GLU A 138 -1.69 23.41 8.25
CA GLU A 138 -0.71 23.80 7.23
C GLU A 138 -0.82 22.91 5.98
N PHE A 139 -1.05 21.61 6.16
CA PHE A 139 -1.27 20.69 5.06
C PHE A 139 -2.50 21.07 4.22
N VAL A 140 -3.62 21.40 4.85
CA VAL A 140 -4.83 21.83 4.12
C VAL A 140 -4.63 23.16 3.42
N ILE A 141 -3.96 24.12 4.05
CA ILE A 141 -3.64 25.41 3.44
C ILE A 141 -2.84 25.19 2.15
N MET A 142 -1.78 24.36 2.20
CA MET A 142 -1.00 24.01 1.01
C MET A 142 -1.87 23.39 -0.09
N LEU A 143 -2.78 22.47 0.25
CA LEU A 143 -3.68 21.85 -0.72
C LEU A 143 -4.66 22.82 -1.40
N LEU A 144 -4.97 23.95 -0.77
CA LEU A 144 -5.92 24.95 -1.28
C LEU A 144 -5.23 26.12 -2.01
N GLU A 145 -3.90 26.17 -2.01
CA GLU A 145 -3.10 27.20 -2.68
C GLU A 145 -2.76 26.87 -4.14
N ASP A 146 -2.86 25.59 -4.53
CA ASP A 146 -2.78 25.08 -5.91
C ASP A 146 -4.14 25.17 -6.65
#